data_AF-A0A6B0T9F6-F1
#
_entry.id   AF-A0A6B0T9F6-F1
#
_cell.length_a   1.000
_cell.length_b   1.000
_cell.length_c   1.000
_cell.angle_alpha   90.00
_cell.angle_beta   90.00
_cell.angle_gamma   90.00
#
_symmetry.space_group_name_H-M   'P 1'
#
loop_
_entity.id
_entity.type
_entity.pdbx_description
1 polymer ?
#
loop_
_entity_poly.entity_id
_entity_poly.type
_entity_poly.pdbx_seq_one_letter_code
_entity_poly.pdbx_strand_id
1 'polypeptide(L)'
;MDGNRGVVLYLVGVVGVAGLTVALLGQLYVSRVPEFTRSLVANPIRAVGGDPVAVGLILGTVLSTALLVALVVGFGARYATEE
;
A
#
# COMPACT_ATOMS: atom_id res chain seq x y z
N MET A 1 -17.17 -12.55 -24.36
CA MET A 1 -17.74 -11.67 -23.30
C MET A 1 -16.73 -11.45 -22.15
N ASP A 2 -15.44 -11.68 -22.40
CA ASP A 2 -14.42 -11.81 -21.34
C ASP A 2 -13.74 -10.48 -20.97
N GLY A 3 -13.76 -9.49 -21.88
CA GLY A 3 -13.20 -8.16 -21.63
C GLY A 3 -13.88 -7.43 -20.46
N ASN A 4 -15.19 -7.59 -20.29
CA ASN A 4 -15.93 -6.88 -19.24
C ASN A 4 -15.60 -7.41 -17.83
N ARG A 5 -15.35 -8.72 -17.68
CA ARG A 5 -14.94 -9.31 -16.38
C ARG A 5 -13.53 -8.90 -15.99
N GLY A 6 -12.61 -8.82 -16.95
CA GLY A 6 -11.23 -8.37 -16.71
C GLY A 6 -11.18 -6.94 -16.16
N VAL A 7 -11.92 -6.02 -16.78
CA VAL A 7 -12.01 -4.62 -16.34
C VAL A 7 -12.64 -4.51 -14.94
N VAL A 8 -13.72 -5.26 -14.67
CA VAL A 8 -14.37 -5.24 -13.34
C VAL A 8 -13.42 -5.75 -12.25
N LEU A 9 -12.70 -6.85 -12.48
CA LEU A 9 -11.73 -7.37 -11.52
C LEU A 9 -10.58 -6.39 -11.24
N TYR A 10 -10.12 -5.68 -12.28
CA TYR A 10 -9.13 -4.62 -12.11
C TYR A 10 -9.66 -3.46 -11.28
N LEU A 11 -10.85 -2.95 -11.58
CA LEU A 11 -11.46 -1.86 -10.82
C LEU A 11 -11.65 -2.25 -9.36
N VAL A 12 -12.14 -3.47 -9.10
CA VAL A 12 -12.28 -3.99 -7.73
C VAL A 12 -10.91 -4.11 -7.04
N GLY A 13 -9.88 -4.59 -7.75
CA GLY A 13 -8.52 -4.67 -7.23
C GLY A 13 -7.94 -3.30 -6.88
N VAL A 14 -8.05 -2.33 -7.79
CA VAL A 14 -7.55 -0.97 -7.56
C VAL A 14 -8.30 -0.30 -6.42
N VAL A 15 -9.64 -0.34 -6.41
CA VAL A 15 -10.44 0.27 -5.34
C VAL A 15 -10.16 -0.41 -4.00
N GLY A 16 -10.05 -1.74 -3.98
CA GLY A 16 -9.75 -2.50 -2.77
C GLY A 16 -8.37 -2.17 -2.19
N VAL A 17 -7.32 -2.18 -3.03
CA VAL A 17 -5.96 -1.90 -2.57
C VAL A 17 -5.77 -0.41 -2.24
N ALA A 18 -6.46 0.50 -2.95
CA ALA A 18 -6.49 1.92 -2.62
C ALA A 18 -7.16 2.16 -1.27
N GLY A 19 -8.33 1.55 -1.04
CA GLY A 19 -9.03 1.60 0.25
C GLY A 19 -8.17 1.04 1.39
N LEU A 20 -7.51 -0.10 1.17
CA LEU A 20 -6.57 -0.68 2.13
C LEU A 20 -5.41 0.26 2.45
N THR A 21 -4.81 0.87 1.42
CA THR A 21 -3.70 1.82 1.58
C THR A 21 -4.13 3.04 2.40
N VAL A 22 -5.31 3.61 2.10
CA VAL A 22 -5.86 4.73 2.86
C VAL A 22 -6.16 4.33 4.30
N ALA A 23 -6.71 3.14 4.54
CA ALA A 23 -6.97 2.65 5.88
C ALA A 23 -5.68 2.46 6.70
N LEU A 24 -4.62 1.90 6.09
CA LEU A 24 -3.31 1.74 6.73
C LEU A 24 -2.66 3.09 7.06
N LEU A 25 -2.73 4.05 6.13
CA LEU A 25 -2.27 5.42 6.37
C LEU A 25 -3.08 6.13 7.47
N GLY A 26 -4.40 5.94 7.49
CA GLY A 26 -5.27 6.43 8.55
C GLY A 26 -4.91 5.84 9.90
N GLN A 27 -4.61 4.54 9.95
CA GLN A 27 -4.17 3.87 11.17
C GLN A 27 -2.83 4.42 11.65
N LEU A 28 -1.86 4.58 10.75
CA LEU A 28 -0.57 5.23 11.04
C LEU A 28 -0.75 6.66 11.59
N TYR A 29 -1.69 7.42 11.05
CA TYR A 29 -2.00 8.76 11.54
C TYR A 29 -2.55 8.73 12.98
N VAL A 30 -3.49 7.83 13.28
CA VAL A 30 -4.09 7.66 14.61
C VAL A 30 -3.07 7.12 15.63
N SER A 31 -2.18 6.23 15.21
CA SER A 31 -1.15 5.59 16.06
C SER A 31 0.01 6.52 16.47
N ARG A 32 -0.04 7.82 16.17
CA ARG A 32 1.02 8.80 16.50
C ARG A 32 2.42 8.44 15.96
N VAL A 33 2.49 8.19 14.65
CA VAL A 33 3.76 8.07 13.92
C VAL A 33 4.77 9.22 14.12
N PRO A 34 4.44 10.48 14.47
CA PRO A 34 5.49 11.50 14.67
C PRO A 34 6.54 11.12 15.72
N GLU A 35 6.15 10.38 16.77
CA GLU A 35 7.09 9.89 17.78
C GLU A 35 7.89 8.69 17.26
N PHE A 36 7.23 7.76 16.56
CA PHE A 36 7.90 6.64 15.91
C PHE A 36 8.92 7.11 14.86
N THR A 37 8.57 8.06 13.99
CA THR A 37 9.48 8.65 12.99
C THR A 37 10.66 9.36 13.65
N ARG A 38 10.44 10.13 14.73
CA ARG A 38 11.54 10.72 15.51
C ARG A 38 12.45 9.66 16.10
N SER A 39 11.87 8.60 16.66
CA SER A 39 12.63 7.49 17.25
C SER A 39 13.36 6.68 16.18
N LEU A 40 12.82 6.54 14.98
CA LEU A 40 13.44 5.86 13.85
C LEU A 40 14.66 6.62 13.32
N VAL A 41 14.54 7.94 13.21
CA VAL A 41 15.65 8.83 12.80
C VAL A 41 16.75 8.86 13.85
N ALA A 42 16.39 8.83 15.14
CA ALA A 42 17.37 8.85 16.23
C ALA A 42 18.06 7.50 16.47
N ASN A 43 17.32 6.39 16.39
CA ASN A 43 17.86 5.04 16.57
C ASN A 43 16.94 3.97 15.94
N PRO A 44 17.19 3.57 14.67
CA PRO A 44 16.27 2.73 13.92
C PRO A 44 16.09 1.34 14.51
N ILE A 45 17.17 0.72 15.02
CA ILE A 45 17.12 -0.62 15.61
C ILE A 45 16.24 -0.64 16.87
N ARG A 46 16.35 0.40 17.71
CA ARG A 46 15.58 0.51 18.95
C ARG A 46 14.10 0.83 18.68
N ALA A 47 13.82 1.63 17.67
CA ALA A 47 12.45 1.96 17.26
C ALA A 47 11.71 0.73 16.72
N VAL A 48 12.38 -0.06 15.87
CA VAL A 48 11.81 -1.30 15.31
C VAL A 48 11.52 -2.35 16.40
N GLY A 49 12.42 -2.48 17.39
CA GLY A 49 12.20 -3.40 18.52
C GLY A 49 11.18 -2.90 19.56
N GLY A 50 10.96 -1.59 19.64
CA GLY A 50 10.07 -0.98 20.62
C GLY A 50 8.59 -0.94 20.19
N ASP A 51 8.31 -0.94 18.89
CA ASP A 51 6.95 -0.86 18.37
C ASP A 51 6.76 -1.70 17.10
N PRO A 52 6.53 -3.02 17.24
CA PRO A 52 6.37 -3.93 16.10
C PRO A 52 5.10 -3.66 15.29
N VAL A 53 4.09 -3.02 15.89
CA VAL A 53 2.82 -2.68 15.21
C VAL A 53 3.06 -1.56 14.21
N ALA A 54 3.79 -0.51 14.59
CA ALA A 54 4.16 0.57 13.68
C ALA A 54 4.97 0.06 12.49
N VAL A 55 5.90 -0.88 12.71
CA VAL A 55 6.68 -1.53 11.65
C VAL A 55 5.77 -2.30 10.69
N GLY A 56 4.84 -3.10 11.21
CA GLY A 56 3.88 -3.85 10.41
C GLY A 56 2.99 -2.95 9.55
N LEU A 57 2.50 -1.85 10.12
CA LEU A 57 1.69 -0.87 9.40
C LEU A 57 2.47 -0.18 8.28
N ILE A 58 3.72 0.19 8.51
CA ILE A 58 4.59 0.79 7.48
C ILE A 58 4.86 -0.20 6.35
N LEU A 59 5.27 -1.42 6.68
CA LEU A 59 5.51 -2.47 5.69
C LEU A 59 4.23 -2.77 4.88
N GLY A 60 3.09 -2.91 5.55
CA GLY A 60 1.80 -3.10 4.90
C GLY A 60 1.46 -1.96 3.94
N THR A 61 1.74 -0.72 4.34
CA THR A 61 1.49 0.46 3.50
C THR A 61 2.39 0.47 2.26
N VAL A 62 3.68 0.20 2.43
CA VAL A 62 4.65 0.12 1.32
C VAL A 62 4.26 -0.99 0.34
N LEU A 63 3.94 -2.18 0.85
CA LEU A 63 3.53 -3.32 0.01
C LEU A 63 2.23 -3.04 -0.73
N SER A 64 1.23 -2.45 -0.06
CA SER A 64 -0.06 -2.09 -0.69
C SER A 64 0.14 -1.05 -1.79
N THR A 65 1.01 -0.07 -1.57
CA THR A 65 1.37 0.95 -2.57
C THR A 65 2.08 0.31 -3.77
N ALA A 66 3.05 -0.56 -3.54
CA ALA A 66 3.74 -1.28 -4.61
C ALA A 66 2.77 -2.15 -5.42
N LEU A 67 1.81 -2.79 -4.76
CA LEU A 67 0.77 -3.57 -5.41
C LEU A 67 -0.15 -2.71 -6.28
N LEU A 68 -0.54 -1.51 -5.82
CA LEU A 68 -1.29 -0.56 -6.65
C LEU A 68 -0.52 -0.16 -7.90
N VAL A 69 0.77 0.17 -7.76
CA VAL A 69 1.62 0.50 -8.90
C VAL A 69 1.70 -0.68 -9.86
N ALA A 70 1.93 -1.90 -9.36
CA ALA A 70 1.98 -3.10 -10.18
C ALA A 70 0.65 -3.37 -10.92
N LEU A 71 -0.50 -3.16 -10.26
CA LEU A 71 -1.80 -3.29 -10.88
C LEU A 71 -2.00 -2.27 -12.00
N VAL A 72 -1.72 -1.00 -11.75
CA VAL A 72 -1.89 0.09 -12.73
C VAL A 72 -0.93 -0.08 -13.92
N VAL A 73 0.35 -0.32 -13.65
CA VAL A 73 1.36 -0.51 -14.71
C VAL A 73 1.10 -1.80 -15.48
N GLY A 74 0.76 -2.89 -14.80
CA GLY A 74 0.45 -4.17 -15.44
C GLY A 74 -0.79 -4.10 -16.34
N PHE A 75 -1.83 -3.40 -15.90
CA PHE A 75 -3.00 -3.14 -16.75
C PHE A 75 -2.63 -2.21 -17.92
N GLY A 76 -1.94 -1.11 -17.66
CA GLY A 76 -1.50 -0.18 -18.71
C GLY A 76 -0.67 -0.86 -19.80
N ALA A 77 0.29 -1.70 -19.40
CA ALA A 77 1.13 -2.47 -20.32
C ALA A 77 0.32 -3.45 -21.17
N ARG A 78 -0.68 -4.13 -20.58
CA ARG A 78 -1.55 -5.07 -21.32
C ARG A 78 -2.36 -4.37 -22.40
N TYR A 79 -2.99 -3.24 -22.09
CA TYR A 79 -3.83 -2.52 -23.07
C TYR A 79 -2.99 -1.77 -24.12
N ALA A 80 -1.77 -1.36 -23.80
CA ALA A 80 -0.85 -0.76 -24.78
C ALA A 80 -0.38 -1.73 -25.86
N THR A 81 -0.48 -3.05 -25.62
CA THR A 81 -0.12 -4.09 -26.60
C THR A 81 -1.32 -4.66 -27.37
N GLU A 82 -2.55 -4.28 -26.99
CA GLU A 82 -3.78 -4.68 -27.67
C GLU A 82 -4.21 -3.68 -28.77
N GLU A 83 -3.46 -2.58 -28.96
CA GLU A 83 -3.48 -1.68 -30.15
C GLU A 83 -2.39 -2.08 -31.17
#